data_AF-A0A1G4V6H9-F1
#
_entry.id   AF-A0A1G4V6H9-F1
#
_cell.length_a   1.000
_cell.length_b   1.000
_cell.length_c   1.000
_cell.angle_alpha   90.00
_cell.angle_beta   90.00
_cell.angle_gamma   90.00
#
_symmetry.space_group_name_H-M   'P 1'
#
loop_
_entity.id
_entity.type
_entity.pdbx_description
1 polymer ?
#
loop_
_entity_poly.entity_id
_entity_poly.type
_entity_poly.pdbx_seq_one_letter_code
_entity_poly.pdbx_strand_id
1 'polypeptide(L)'
;MSNGAACKVAIVDSGIDLNLYESHVVKYVEYAENAGNEGEYDSNGHGTLCTSAMLSVNPNLQLVVIKVLNEKNMCSDERLLRALNLLKDVDADIINLSLATHSTESFERYKKVVAELTDQGKVVIAATANGNKDSLLSGLDRTIGVYGNLFCAAKDFWYQKGNAVQCVADSLPYLYRGRHGEYELFGGNSKATAIFSGIVSLHMDELKACNFEEKEIILQRMAKRQSWVKGEICADPKMIEECNIEPVRDELYWKVAEVMAGKFAVGVEDIVNRSDKRLYEWGLTRYNAFDIVEALERETGTKLPYSKINFFWFGSLDALCNNIRMVKAV
;
A
#
# COMPACT_ATOMS: atom_id res chain seq x y z
N MET A 1 12.68 8.29 -23.68
CA MET A 1 13.09 8.51 -22.27
C MET A 1 12.91 9.99 -22.02
N SER A 2 11.96 10.38 -21.17
CA SER A 2 11.82 11.80 -20.79
C SER A 2 13.04 12.18 -19.95
N ASN A 3 13.76 13.22 -20.38
CA ASN A 3 14.87 13.85 -19.64
C ASN A 3 14.34 14.74 -18.48
N GLY A 4 13.26 14.32 -17.81
CA GLY A 4 12.70 15.02 -16.66
C GLY A 4 13.50 14.69 -15.39
N ALA A 5 13.60 15.65 -14.46
CA ALA A 5 14.12 15.37 -13.13
C ALA A 5 13.24 14.32 -12.43
N ALA A 6 13.84 13.41 -11.66
CA ALA A 6 13.09 12.39 -10.94
C ALA A 6 12.07 13.03 -9.98
N CYS A 7 10.82 12.57 -10.04
CA CYS A 7 9.75 13.02 -9.15
C CYS A 7 10.11 12.74 -7.68
N LYS A 8 9.89 13.72 -6.81
CA LYS A 8 10.14 13.62 -5.37
C LYS A 8 8.85 13.39 -4.60
N VAL A 9 8.79 12.33 -3.81
CA VAL A 9 7.63 12.04 -2.94
C VAL A 9 8.03 12.18 -1.48
N ALA A 10 7.32 13.04 -0.76
CA ALA A 10 7.37 13.10 0.69
C ALA A 10 6.49 12.01 1.30
N ILE A 11 7.10 11.04 1.98
CA ILE A 11 6.40 9.99 2.72
C ILE A 11 6.36 10.41 4.19
N VAL A 12 5.15 10.75 4.66
CA VAL A 12 4.90 11.14 6.05
C VAL A 12 4.29 9.95 6.79
N ASP A 13 5.13 9.18 7.48
CA ASP A 13 4.75 7.85 8.00
C ASP A 13 5.63 7.46 9.22
N SER A 14 5.79 6.16 9.48
CA SER A 14 6.59 5.53 10.54
C SER A 14 8.10 5.52 10.28
N GLY A 15 8.52 6.06 9.13
CA GLY A 15 9.89 6.00 8.64
C GLY A 15 10.04 5.00 7.50
N ILE A 16 11.28 4.71 7.09
CA ILE A 16 11.57 3.65 6.12
C ILE A 16 12.85 2.91 6.52
N ASP A 17 12.98 1.64 6.12
CA ASP A 17 14.25 0.92 6.21
C ASP A 17 15.27 1.47 5.19
N LEU A 18 16.21 2.29 5.67
CA LEU A 18 17.23 2.90 4.82
C LEU A 18 18.17 1.88 4.19
N ASN A 19 18.42 0.72 4.82
CA ASN A 19 19.32 -0.28 4.23
C ASN A 19 18.77 -0.82 2.90
N LEU A 20 17.44 -0.76 2.71
CA LEU A 20 16.78 -1.21 1.49
C LEU A 20 16.63 -0.11 0.45
N TYR A 21 16.45 1.14 0.89
CA TYR A 21 16.00 2.24 0.02
C TYR A 21 16.86 3.50 0.08
N GLU A 22 18.05 3.48 0.70
CA GLU A 22 18.96 4.63 0.82
C GLU A 22 19.19 5.34 -0.52
N SER A 23 19.37 4.59 -1.61
CA SER A 23 19.59 5.13 -2.95
C SER A 23 18.44 5.99 -3.49
N HIS A 24 17.24 5.86 -2.94
CA HIS A 24 16.09 6.69 -3.27
C HIS A 24 15.96 7.92 -2.36
N VAL A 25 16.58 7.93 -1.18
CA VAL A 25 16.34 8.96 -0.16
C VAL A 25 17.20 10.19 -0.41
N VAL A 26 16.54 11.33 -0.65
CA VAL A 26 17.21 12.63 -0.80
C VAL A 26 17.18 13.45 0.49
N LYS A 27 16.26 13.13 1.42
CA LYS A 27 16.15 13.77 2.73
C LYS A 27 15.43 12.86 3.71
N TYR A 28 15.92 12.80 4.95
CA TYR A 28 15.26 12.10 6.05
C TYR A 28 15.12 13.05 7.23
N VAL A 29 13.92 13.13 7.81
CA VAL A 29 13.61 13.96 8.98
C VAL A 29 12.77 13.14 9.95
N GLU A 30 13.17 13.13 11.21
CA GLU A 30 12.44 12.46 12.29
C GLU A 30 11.99 13.45 13.35
N TYR A 31 10.75 13.31 13.80
CA TYR A 31 10.16 14.11 14.88
C TYR A 31 9.99 13.30 16.16
N ALA A 32 11.05 12.79 16.78
CA ALA A 32 10.93 11.93 17.97
C ALA A 32 10.18 12.60 19.16
N GLU A 33 9.26 11.89 19.82
CA GLU A 33 8.69 12.28 21.14
C GLU A 33 9.57 11.80 22.30
N ASN A 34 10.22 10.65 22.12
CA ASN A 34 11.26 10.09 22.99
C ASN A 34 12.35 9.58 22.05
N ALA A 35 13.63 9.72 22.42
CA ALA A 35 14.73 9.12 21.66
C ALA A 35 14.46 7.62 21.52
N GLY A 36 14.00 7.19 20.34
CA GLY A 36 13.94 5.77 20.00
C GLY A 36 15.35 5.20 20.04
N ASN A 37 15.44 3.86 20.04
CA ASN A 37 16.74 3.21 19.90
C ASN A 37 17.45 3.79 18.66
N GLU A 38 18.62 4.40 18.89
CA GLU A 38 19.46 4.90 17.81
C GLU A 38 19.69 3.75 16.80
N GLY A 39 19.28 3.95 15.55
CA GLY A 39 19.49 2.99 14.45
C GLY A 39 18.24 2.34 13.85
N GLU A 40 17.04 2.47 14.43
CA GLU A 40 15.81 1.95 13.82
C GLU A 40 15.05 3.05 13.03
N TYR A 41 15.37 3.14 11.73
CA TYR A 41 14.80 4.15 10.82
C TYR A 41 13.31 3.97 10.50
N ASP A 42 12.75 2.78 10.76
CA ASP A 42 11.32 2.50 10.74
C ASP A 42 10.98 1.51 11.86
N SER A 43 10.35 2.00 12.93
CA SER A 43 10.03 1.22 14.12
C SER A 43 8.71 0.45 14.01
N ASN A 44 7.98 0.58 12.90
CA ASN A 44 6.71 -0.13 12.68
C ASN A 44 6.74 -1.03 11.44
N GLY A 45 7.37 -0.57 10.35
CA GLY A 45 7.42 -1.23 9.05
C GLY A 45 6.39 -0.70 8.04
N HIS A 46 5.38 0.05 8.50
CA HIS A 46 4.31 0.55 7.64
C HIS A 46 4.84 1.48 6.53
N GLY A 47 5.72 2.42 6.86
CA GLY A 47 6.28 3.34 5.87
C GLY A 47 7.23 2.64 4.89
N THR A 48 7.97 1.62 5.35
CA THR A 48 8.75 0.72 4.48
C THR A 48 7.86 -0.01 3.46
N LEU A 49 6.71 -0.54 3.88
CA LEU A 49 5.75 -1.21 3.00
C LEU A 49 5.07 -0.25 2.02
N CYS A 50 4.68 0.95 2.48
CA CYS A 50 4.21 2.03 1.60
C CYS A 50 5.26 2.37 0.52
N THR A 51 6.52 2.49 0.91
CA THR A 51 7.64 2.76 -0.01
C THR A 51 7.79 1.64 -1.04
N SER A 52 7.77 0.38 -0.59
CA SER A 52 7.83 -0.80 -1.46
C SER A 52 6.70 -0.81 -2.49
N ALA A 53 5.47 -0.53 -2.07
CA ALA A 53 4.30 -0.43 -2.94
C ALA A 53 4.45 0.69 -3.98
N MET A 54 4.86 1.88 -3.55
CA MET A 54 5.04 3.03 -4.43
C MET A 54 6.14 2.79 -5.49
N LEU A 55 7.28 2.24 -5.08
CA LEU A 55 8.41 1.92 -5.98
C LEU A 55 8.07 0.78 -6.95
N SER A 56 7.13 -0.12 -6.61
CA SER A 56 6.64 -1.12 -7.55
C SER A 56 5.90 -0.51 -8.75
N VAL A 57 5.35 0.70 -8.59
CA VAL A 57 4.66 1.43 -9.66
C VAL A 57 5.65 2.31 -10.43
N ASN A 58 6.47 3.08 -9.71
CA ASN A 58 7.52 3.93 -10.26
C ASN A 58 8.87 3.69 -9.55
N PRO A 59 9.75 2.85 -10.12
CA PRO A 59 11.07 2.57 -9.55
C PRO A 59 12.05 3.75 -9.55
N ASN A 60 11.77 4.87 -10.24
CA ASN A 60 12.71 5.99 -10.38
C ASN A 60 12.44 7.14 -9.39
N LEU A 61 11.60 6.92 -8.38
CA LEU A 61 11.24 7.95 -7.40
C LEU A 61 12.42 8.36 -6.53
N GLN A 62 12.46 9.63 -6.19
CA GLN A 62 13.23 10.16 -5.07
C GLN A 62 12.32 10.36 -3.86
N LEU A 63 12.83 10.11 -2.66
CA LEU A 63 12.05 10.07 -1.43
C LEU A 63 12.54 11.11 -0.43
N VAL A 64 11.57 11.88 0.09
CA VAL A 64 11.72 12.71 1.28
C VAL A 64 10.99 11.99 2.41
N VAL A 65 11.73 11.45 3.37
CA VAL A 65 11.15 10.66 4.46
C VAL A 65 10.91 11.55 5.66
N ILE A 66 9.66 11.63 6.11
CA ILE A 66 9.25 12.39 7.30
C ILE A 66 8.64 11.43 8.32
N LYS A 67 9.45 10.99 9.30
CA LYS A 67 9.03 10.04 10.33
C LYS A 67 8.24 10.75 11.44
N VAL A 68 6.92 10.57 11.40
CA VAL A 68 5.96 11.10 12.38
C VAL A 68 5.26 10.02 13.19
N LEU A 69 5.12 8.80 12.67
CA LEU A 69 4.43 7.73 13.38
C LEU A 69 5.40 6.97 14.28
N ASN A 70 4.93 6.56 15.45
CA ASN A 70 5.67 5.73 16.39
C ASN A 70 5.53 4.22 16.05
N GLU A 71 6.09 3.35 16.89
CA GLU A 71 6.02 1.88 16.76
C GLU A 71 4.60 1.32 16.76
N LYS A 72 3.62 2.07 17.29
CA LYS A 72 2.19 1.72 17.27
C LYS A 72 1.45 2.33 16.08
N ASN A 73 2.18 2.93 15.14
CA ASN A 73 1.66 3.63 13.96
C ASN A 73 0.79 4.85 14.31
N MET A 74 1.11 5.56 15.39
CA MET A 74 0.35 6.70 15.91
C MET A 74 1.21 7.95 16.04
N CYS A 75 0.57 9.13 15.97
CA CYS A 75 1.18 10.42 16.31
C CYS A 75 0.12 11.42 16.80
N SER A 76 0.57 12.53 17.40
CA SER A 76 -0.29 13.65 17.76
C SER A 76 -0.54 14.60 16.57
N ASP A 77 -1.66 15.33 16.60
CA ASP A 77 -1.95 16.33 15.55
C ASP A 77 -0.86 17.40 15.45
N GLU A 78 -0.31 17.84 16.60
CA GLU A 78 0.79 18.83 16.62
C GLU A 78 2.01 18.35 15.85
N ARG A 79 2.36 17.07 16.02
CA ARG A 79 3.49 16.45 15.33
C ARG A 79 3.24 16.38 13.83
N LEU A 80 2.06 15.95 13.41
CA LEU A 80 1.69 15.88 12.00
C LEU A 80 1.64 17.29 11.36
N LEU A 81 1.02 18.26 12.02
CA LEU A 81 0.98 19.65 11.55
C LEU A 81 2.38 20.24 11.44
N ARG A 82 3.28 19.97 12.39
CA ARG A 82 4.69 20.41 12.31
C ARG A 82 5.39 19.82 11.08
N ALA A 83 5.18 18.53 10.80
CA ALA A 83 5.71 17.89 9.61
C ALA A 83 5.15 18.48 8.30
N LEU A 84 3.84 18.71 8.22
CA LEU A 84 3.22 19.35 7.06
C LEU A 84 3.71 20.79 6.87
N ASN A 85 3.95 21.53 7.95
CA ASN A 85 4.52 22.87 7.87
C ASN A 85 5.97 22.85 7.36
N LEU A 86 6.80 21.90 7.79
CA LEU A 86 8.15 21.73 7.25
C LEU A 86 8.14 21.49 5.73
N LEU A 87 7.16 20.73 5.23
CA LEU A 87 7.07 20.41 3.80
C LEU A 87 6.84 21.64 2.90
N LYS A 88 6.49 22.80 3.45
CA LYS A 88 6.45 24.06 2.69
C LYS A 88 7.81 24.48 2.18
N ASP A 89 8.85 24.19 2.95
CA ASP A 89 10.25 24.56 2.69
C ASP A 89 11.08 23.38 2.14
N VAL A 90 10.41 22.27 1.81
CA VAL A 90 11.05 21.08 1.25
C VAL A 90 10.62 20.91 -0.20
N ASP A 91 11.60 20.66 -1.05
CA ASP A 91 11.39 20.31 -2.46
C ASP A 91 10.85 18.89 -2.58
N ALA A 92 9.53 18.79 -2.69
CA ALA A 92 8.76 17.57 -2.93
C ALA A 92 7.60 17.89 -3.87
N ASP A 93 7.34 17.01 -4.83
CA ASP A 93 6.25 17.16 -5.79
C ASP A 93 4.93 16.57 -5.25
N ILE A 94 5.03 15.45 -4.53
CA ILE A 94 3.88 14.71 -3.96
C ILE A 94 4.08 14.54 -2.45
N ILE A 95 3.00 14.61 -1.67
CA ILE A 95 2.96 14.29 -0.24
C ILE A 95 2.01 13.11 -0.05
N ASN A 96 2.57 11.95 0.31
CA ASN A 96 1.81 10.74 0.60
C ASN A 96 1.51 10.65 2.10
N LEU A 97 0.22 10.73 2.43
CA LEU A 97 -0.32 10.60 3.79
C LEU A 97 -1.09 9.28 3.90
N SER A 98 -0.37 8.17 4.06
CA SER A 98 -0.96 6.84 4.33
C SER A 98 -1.43 6.69 5.78
N LEU A 99 -2.08 7.73 6.30
CA LEU A 99 -2.58 7.86 7.67
C LEU A 99 -3.91 8.62 7.68
N ALA A 100 -4.62 8.55 8.79
CA ALA A 100 -5.91 9.23 8.96
C ALA A 100 -5.97 9.93 10.31
N THR A 101 -6.69 11.05 10.36
CA THR A 101 -7.07 11.75 11.59
C THR A 101 -8.56 12.09 11.54
N HIS A 102 -9.19 12.14 12.71
CA HIS A 102 -10.58 12.55 12.90
C HIS A 102 -10.68 13.82 13.75
N SER A 103 -9.57 14.55 13.89
CA SER A 103 -9.46 15.72 14.77
C SER A 103 -10.29 16.90 14.31
N THR A 104 -11.40 17.18 14.99
CA THR A 104 -12.22 18.35 14.70
C THR A 104 -11.53 19.66 15.14
N GLU A 105 -10.75 19.62 16.22
CA GLU A 105 -10.05 20.77 16.78
C GLU A 105 -8.98 21.33 15.82
N SER A 106 -8.25 20.45 15.15
CA SER A 106 -7.17 20.86 14.23
C SER A 106 -7.65 21.12 12.80
N PHE A 107 -8.96 21.08 12.52
CA PHE A 107 -9.52 21.17 11.16
C PHE A 107 -9.02 22.40 10.39
N GLU A 108 -9.15 23.60 10.94
CA GLU A 108 -8.73 24.82 10.24
C GLU A 108 -7.21 24.88 10.02
N ARG A 109 -6.43 24.29 10.92
CA ARG A 109 -4.96 24.22 10.79
C ARG A 109 -4.55 23.27 9.67
N TYR A 110 -5.20 22.11 9.58
CA TYR A 110 -4.99 21.18 8.48
C TYR A 110 -5.45 21.76 7.14
N LYS A 111 -6.64 22.35 7.10
CA LYS A 111 -7.17 23.01 5.90
C LYS A 111 -6.20 24.09 5.39
N LYS A 112 -5.70 24.93 6.30
CA LYS A 112 -4.72 25.98 5.96
C LYS A 112 -3.42 25.40 5.41
N VAL A 113 -2.78 24.46 6.10
CA VAL A 113 -1.48 23.93 5.68
C VAL A 113 -1.58 23.16 4.36
N VAL A 114 -2.65 22.41 4.13
CA VAL A 114 -2.89 21.70 2.86
C VAL A 114 -3.09 22.68 1.71
N ALA A 115 -3.86 23.75 1.92
CA ALA A 115 -4.06 24.78 0.91
C ALA A 115 -2.72 25.43 0.53
N GLU A 116 -1.90 25.81 1.50
CA GLU A 116 -0.58 26.41 1.29
C GLU A 116 0.39 25.46 0.55
N LEU A 117 0.41 24.17 0.91
CA LEU A 117 1.21 23.16 0.20
C LEU A 117 0.76 23.00 -1.27
N THR A 118 -0.54 23.01 -1.50
CA THR A 118 -1.12 22.85 -2.84
C THR A 118 -0.91 24.11 -3.70
N ASP A 119 -0.98 25.30 -3.11
CA ASP A 119 -0.69 26.58 -3.77
C ASP A 119 0.78 26.66 -4.23
N GLN A 120 1.69 25.94 -3.55
CA GLN A 120 3.07 25.77 -3.99
C GLN A 120 3.24 24.73 -5.12
N GLY A 121 2.14 24.19 -5.64
CA GLY A 121 2.13 23.21 -6.72
C GLY A 121 2.29 21.75 -6.27
N LYS A 122 2.39 21.47 -4.97
CA LYS A 122 2.50 20.10 -4.44
C LYS A 122 1.17 19.35 -4.58
N VAL A 123 1.23 18.03 -4.72
CA VAL A 123 0.04 17.16 -4.72
C VAL A 123 -0.07 16.46 -3.37
N VAL A 124 -1.11 16.76 -2.61
CA VAL A 124 -1.38 16.11 -1.32
C VAL A 124 -2.34 14.93 -1.54
N ILE A 125 -1.93 13.73 -1.14
CA ILE A 125 -2.70 12.49 -1.31
C ILE A 125 -2.86 11.84 0.05
N ALA A 126 -4.11 11.58 0.48
CA ALA A 126 -4.38 11.08 1.81
C ALA A 126 -5.32 9.87 1.82
N ALA A 127 -4.96 8.88 2.64
CA ALA A 127 -5.75 7.69 2.87
C ALA A 127 -7.03 8.02 3.64
N THR A 128 -8.12 7.35 3.28
CA THR A 128 -9.28 7.22 4.17
C THR A 128 -8.98 6.28 5.32
N ALA A 129 -9.68 6.43 6.44
CA ALA A 129 -9.48 5.59 7.61
C ALA A 129 -9.90 4.13 7.34
N ASN A 130 -9.44 3.22 8.19
CA ASN A 130 -9.66 1.78 8.07
C ASN A 130 -11.13 1.43 7.78
N GLY A 131 -11.31 0.54 6.80
CA GLY A 131 -12.65 0.16 6.31
C GLY A 131 -13.30 1.23 5.43
N ASN A 132 -12.50 2.06 4.74
CA ASN A 132 -12.99 3.14 3.89
C ASN A 132 -13.93 4.11 4.62
N LYS A 133 -13.58 4.44 5.87
CA LYS A 133 -14.28 5.47 6.62
C LYS A 133 -13.66 6.82 6.30
N ASP A 134 -14.49 7.83 6.09
CA ASP A 134 -14.04 9.17 5.76
C ASP A 134 -13.14 9.67 6.89
N SER A 135 -11.98 10.21 6.53
CA SER A 135 -11.08 10.88 7.46
C SER A 135 -11.00 12.35 7.12
N LEU A 136 -10.55 13.16 8.08
CA LEU A 136 -10.43 14.59 7.88
C LEU A 136 -9.54 14.90 6.68
N LEU A 137 -8.30 14.39 6.65
CA LEU A 137 -7.33 14.71 5.60
C LEU A 137 -7.81 14.26 4.23
N SER A 138 -8.35 13.05 4.11
CA SER A 138 -8.88 12.53 2.84
C SER A 138 -10.07 13.31 2.30
N GLY A 139 -10.79 14.03 3.15
CA GLY A 139 -11.96 14.82 2.76
C GLY A 139 -11.72 16.33 2.68
N LEU A 140 -10.49 16.80 2.92
CA LEU A 140 -10.17 18.22 2.83
C LEU A 140 -10.14 18.68 1.37
N ASP A 141 -10.68 19.89 1.14
CA ASP A 141 -10.45 20.62 -0.11
C ASP A 141 -8.96 20.65 -0.44
N ARG A 142 -8.62 20.50 -1.73
CA ARG A 142 -7.24 20.48 -2.25
C ARG A 142 -6.39 19.30 -1.79
N THR A 143 -7.01 18.29 -1.16
CA THR A 143 -6.42 16.96 -1.00
C THR A 143 -7.07 15.99 -1.96
N ILE A 144 -6.28 15.07 -2.52
CA ILE A 144 -6.81 13.90 -3.20
C ILE A 144 -7.02 12.81 -2.16
N GLY A 145 -8.26 12.56 -1.80
CA GLY A 145 -8.64 11.46 -0.91
C GLY A 145 -8.67 10.12 -1.64
N VAL A 146 -8.21 9.06 -0.98
CA VAL A 146 -8.12 7.71 -1.56
C VAL A 146 -8.88 6.67 -0.73
N TYR A 147 -9.80 5.97 -1.38
CA TYR A 147 -10.34 4.69 -0.90
C TYR A 147 -9.56 3.50 -1.46
N GLY A 148 -9.53 2.41 -0.70
CA GLY A 148 -9.02 1.12 -1.16
C GLY A 148 -10.11 0.26 -1.81
N ASN A 149 -9.82 -0.29 -2.99
CA ASN A 149 -10.64 -1.31 -3.65
C ASN A 149 -9.74 -2.41 -4.22
N LEU A 150 -10.32 -3.56 -4.52
CA LEU A 150 -9.59 -4.68 -5.10
C LEU A 150 -9.58 -4.54 -6.63
N PHE A 151 -8.38 -4.45 -7.21
CA PHE A 151 -8.20 -4.38 -8.67
C PHE A 151 -7.40 -5.59 -9.19
N CYS A 152 -7.67 -5.97 -10.43
CA CYS A 152 -6.86 -6.97 -11.13
C CYS A 152 -5.49 -6.42 -11.54
N ALA A 153 -5.45 -5.16 -12.00
CA ALA A 153 -4.22 -4.47 -12.37
C ALA A 153 -3.90 -3.39 -11.33
N ALA A 154 -2.70 -3.45 -10.73
CA ALA A 154 -2.30 -2.54 -9.66
C ALA A 154 -2.31 -1.06 -10.05
N LYS A 155 -2.18 -0.73 -11.35
CA LYS A 155 -2.18 0.66 -11.84
C LYS A 155 -3.57 1.16 -12.25
N ASP A 156 -4.60 0.31 -12.18
CA ASP A 156 -5.96 0.76 -12.42
C ASP A 156 -6.49 1.52 -11.21
N PHE A 157 -7.23 2.59 -11.48
CA PHE A 157 -7.88 3.40 -10.46
C PHE A 157 -9.17 4.02 -11.01
N TRP A 158 -10.03 4.42 -10.09
CA TRP A 158 -11.21 5.24 -10.39
C TRP A 158 -10.99 6.64 -9.85
N TYR A 159 -11.60 7.63 -10.50
CA TYR A 159 -11.49 9.01 -10.07
C TYR A 159 -12.75 9.78 -10.45
N GLN A 160 -13.40 10.41 -9.48
CA GLN A 160 -14.57 11.25 -9.70
C GLN A 160 -14.34 12.61 -9.00
N LYS A 161 -13.99 13.61 -9.81
CA LYS A 161 -13.83 15.00 -9.38
C LYS A 161 -15.13 15.51 -8.76
N GLY A 162 -14.99 16.32 -7.72
CA GLY A 162 -16.12 16.95 -7.01
C GLY A 162 -16.71 16.10 -5.87
N ASN A 163 -16.32 14.83 -5.74
CA ASN A 163 -16.57 14.08 -4.51
C ASN A 163 -15.63 14.57 -3.40
N ALA A 164 -16.02 14.42 -2.13
CA ALA A 164 -15.13 14.71 -1.00
C ALA A 164 -13.89 13.81 -0.99
N VAL A 165 -14.06 12.54 -1.38
CA VAL A 165 -12.98 11.58 -1.63
C VAL A 165 -13.12 11.14 -3.08
N GLN A 166 -12.13 11.50 -3.89
CA GLN A 166 -12.24 11.47 -5.36
C GLN A 166 -11.72 10.17 -5.94
N CYS A 167 -10.70 9.56 -5.31
CA CYS A 167 -9.96 8.45 -5.87
C CYS A 167 -10.30 7.12 -5.19
N VAL A 168 -10.28 6.05 -5.99
CA VAL A 168 -10.29 4.65 -5.54
C VAL A 168 -9.14 3.92 -6.20
N ALA A 169 -8.25 3.31 -5.43
CA ALA A 169 -7.03 2.65 -5.93
C ALA A 169 -6.80 1.27 -5.29
N ASP A 170 -5.81 0.54 -5.80
CA ASP A 170 -5.58 -0.87 -5.45
C ASP A 170 -5.13 -1.11 -4.00
N SER A 171 -6.00 -1.78 -3.25
CA SER A 171 -5.77 -2.22 -1.87
C SER A 171 -5.60 -3.72 -1.72
N LEU A 172 -5.61 -4.51 -2.80
CA LEU A 172 -5.46 -5.97 -2.74
C LEU A 172 -4.16 -6.33 -2.04
N PRO A 173 -4.12 -7.18 -0.99
CA PRO A 173 -2.86 -7.47 -0.34
C PRO A 173 -1.88 -8.24 -1.24
N TYR A 174 -0.66 -7.72 -1.39
CA TYR A 174 0.47 -8.40 -2.05
C TYR A 174 1.65 -8.49 -1.09
N LEU A 175 2.55 -9.45 -1.31
CA LEU A 175 3.83 -9.48 -0.61
C LEU A 175 4.72 -8.34 -1.09
N TYR A 176 4.97 -7.40 -0.19
CA TYR A 176 5.90 -6.30 -0.39
C TYR A 176 7.12 -6.47 0.51
N ARG A 177 8.25 -5.93 0.06
CA ARG A 177 9.51 -5.98 0.81
C ARG A 177 9.40 -5.05 2.02
N GLY A 178 9.30 -5.64 3.19
CA GLY A 178 9.26 -5.00 4.50
C GLY A 178 10.65 -4.80 5.08
N ARG A 179 10.73 -4.60 6.39
CA ARG A 179 11.98 -4.30 7.11
C ARG A 179 12.95 -5.48 7.07
N HIS A 180 14.24 -5.19 7.18
CA HIS A 180 15.34 -6.17 7.19
C HIS A 180 15.39 -7.10 5.97
N GLY A 181 14.71 -6.71 4.88
CA GLY A 181 14.62 -7.50 3.65
C GLY A 181 13.58 -8.62 3.69
N GLU A 182 12.80 -8.75 4.78
CA GLU A 182 11.66 -9.66 4.86
C GLU A 182 10.51 -9.17 3.97
N TYR A 183 9.47 -9.98 3.82
CA TYR A 183 8.25 -9.61 3.10
C TYR A 183 7.01 -9.72 4.00
N GLU A 184 6.03 -8.86 3.75
CA GLU A 184 4.74 -8.90 4.46
C GLU A 184 3.60 -8.74 3.47
N LEU A 185 2.45 -9.38 3.76
CA LEU A 185 1.23 -9.11 3.00
C LEU A 185 0.71 -7.72 3.39
N PHE A 186 0.80 -6.77 2.45
CA PHE A 186 0.41 -5.39 2.66
C PHE A 186 -0.71 -5.00 1.70
N GLY A 187 -1.78 -4.43 2.26
CA GLY A 187 -2.99 -4.01 1.55
C GLY A 187 -3.70 -2.88 2.28
N GLY A 188 -4.98 -2.69 1.98
CA GLY A 188 -5.80 -1.64 2.59
C GLY A 188 -5.53 -0.25 2.01
N ASN A 189 -6.07 0.77 2.68
CA ASN A 189 -6.08 2.16 2.18
C ASN A 189 -4.69 2.78 2.14
N SER A 190 -3.80 2.39 3.05
CA SER A 190 -2.41 2.80 3.01
C SER A 190 -1.70 2.32 1.75
N LYS A 191 -1.93 1.05 1.34
CA LYS A 191 -1.42 0.53 0.07
C LYS A 191 -2.03 1.31 -1.10
N ALA A 192 -3.35 1.47 -1.12
CA ALA A 192 -4.04 2.18 -2.20
C ALA A 192 -3.50 3.60 -2.40
N THR A 193 -3.24 4.32 -1.31
CA THR A 193 -2.65 5.67 -1.31
C THR A 193 -1.22 5.66 -1.85
N ALA A 194 -0.39 4.70 -1.41
CA ALA A 194 0.98 4.57 -1.89
C ALA A 194 1.05 4.20 -3.39
N ILE A 195 0.20 3.26 -3.83
CA ILE A 195 0.05 2.89 -5.24
C ILE A 195 -0.38 4.10 -6.07
N PHE A 196 -1.40 4.83 -5.60
CA PHE A 196 -1.89 6.01 -6.32
C PHE A 196 -0.85 7.13 -6.38
N SER A 197 -0.10 7.38 -5.30
CA SER A 197 1.05 8.29 -5.31
C SER A 197 2.10 7.87 -6.34
N GLY A 198 2.36 6.57 -6.47
CA GLY A 198 3.21 6.01 -7.51
C GLY A 198 2.67 6.27 -8.92
N ILE A 199 1.35 6.14 -9.14
CA ILE A 199 0.70 6.44 -10.44
C ILE A 199 0.85 7.93 -10.75
N VAL A 200 0.48 8.81 -9.82
CA VAL A 200 0.59 10.28 -9.98
C VAL A 200 2.02 10.68 -10.33
N SER A 201 3.02 10.05 -9.70
CA SER A 201 4.43 10.33 -9.97
C SER A 201 4.88 10.09 -11.41
N LEU A 202 4.23 9.16 -12.14
CA LEU A 202 4.52 8.89 -13.55
C LEU A 202 4.03 10.00 -14.47
N HIS A 203 3.17 10.89 -13.96
CA HIS A 203 2.51 11.95 -14.71
C HIS A 203 2.88 13.36 -14.21
N MET A 204 3.86 13.48 -13.30
CA MET A 204 4.18 14.78 -12.69
C MET A 204 4.69 15.82 -13.68
N ASP A 205 5.34 15.42 -14.78
CA ASP A 205 5.75 16.35 -15.84
C ASP A 205 4.55 17.13 -16.42
N GLU A 206 3.39 16.46 -16.57
CA GLU A 206 2.15 17.08 -17.05
C GLU A 206 1.46 17.87 -15.92
N LEU A 207 1.44 17.32 -14.70
CA LEU A 207 0.71 17.90 -13.57
C LEU A 207 1.39 19.13 -12.95
N LYS A 208 2.71 19.28 -13.07
CA LYS A 208 3.48 20.33 -12.38
C LYS A 208 3.11 21.76 -12.81
N ALA A 209 2.67 21.94 -14.05
CA ALA A 209 2.24 23.23 -14.58
C ALA A 209 0.77 23.58 -14.23
N CYS A 210 0.02 22.63 -13.67
CA CYS A 210 -1.41 22.73 -13.46
C CYS A 210 -1.76 23.20 -12.04
N ASN A 211 -2.86 23.95 -11.92
CA ASN A 211 -3.53 24.15 -10.64
C ASN A 211 -4.23 22.85 -10.18
N PHE A 212 -4.78 22.84 -8.97
CA PHE A 212 -5.41 21.66 -8.39
C PHE A 212 -6.58 21.15 -9.26
N GLU A 213 -7.47 22.04 -9.69
CA GLU A 213 -8.66 21.70 -10.46
C GLU A 213 -8.32 21.10 -11.83
N GLU A 214 -7.25 21.58 -12.47
CA GLU A 214 -6.69 21.05 -13.72
C GLU A 214 -6.06 19.66 -13.51
N LYS A 215 -5.29 19.48 -12.43
CA LYS A 215 -4.75 18.16 -12.05
C LYS A 215 -5.86 17.13 -11.90
N GLU A 216 -6.96 17.48 -11.24
CA GLU A 216 -8.11 16.59 -11.10
C GLU A 216 -8.75 16.22 -12.44
N ILE A 217 -8.82 17.15 -13.40
CA ILE A 217 -9.34 16.88 -14.74
C ILE A 217 -8.45 15.87 -15.47
N ILE A 218 -7.13 16.03 -15.37
CA ILE A 218 -6.16 15.11 -15.98
C ILE A 218 -6.29 13.72 -15.35
N LEU A 219 -6.29 13.63 -14.03
CA LEU A 219 -6.41 12.35 -13.30
C LEU A 219 -7.75 11.66 -13.59
N GLN A 220 -8.85 12.40 -13.65
CA GLN A 220 -10.15 11.86 -14.05
C GLN A 220 -10.13 11.29 -15.47
N ARG A 221 -9.50 11.98 -16.42
CA ARG A 221 -9.38 11.49 -17.80
C ARG A 221 -8.56 10.20 -17.91
N MET A 222 -7.58 10.01 -17.03
CA MET A 222 -6.76 8.80 -16.96
C MET A 222 -7.46 7.62 -16.27
N ALA A 223 -8.43 7.90 -15.41
CA ALA A 223 -9.10 6.88 -14.62
C ALA A 223 -9.88 5.87 -15.49
N LYS A 224 -9.87 4.59 -15.08
CA LYS A 224 -10.66 3.54 -15.72
C LYS A 224 -12.16 3.76 -15.57
N ARG A 225 -12.56 4.48 -14.53
CA ARG A 225 -13.95 4.81 -14.23
C ARG A 225 -14.03 6.22 -13.65
N GLN A 226 -14.94 7.01 -14.19
CA GLN A 226 -15.12 8.44 -13.87
C GLN A 226 -16.37 8.73 -13.04
N SER A 227 -17.20 7.71 -12.80
CA SER A 227 -18.39 7.80 -11.96
C SER A 227 -18.59 6.51 -11.18
N TRP A 228 -18.70 6.62 -9.86
CA TRP A 228 -18.86 5.50 -8.92
C TRP A 228 -19.60 5.96 -7.67
N VAL A 229 -20.14 5.02 -6.92
CA VAL A 229 -20.71 5.27 -5.58
C VAL A 229 -20.00 4.41 -4.55
N LYS A 230 -19.93 4.88 -3.30
CA LYS A 230 -19.17 4.22 -2.24
C LYS A 230 -19.57 2.75 -2.01
N GLY A 231 -20.83 2.40 -2.23
CA GLY A 231 -21.33 1.02 -2.10
C GLY A 231 -20.77 0.02 -3.12
N GLU A 232 -20.13 0.49 -4.19
CA GLU A 232 -19.47 -0.37 -5.19
C GLU A 232 -18.03 -0.74 -4.81
N ILE A 233 -17.48 -0.10 -3.76
CA ILE A 233 -16.13 -0.36 -3.30
C ILE A 233 -16.12 -1.66 -2.48
N CYS A 234 -15.40 -2.66 -2.98
CA CYS A 234 -15.14 -3.91 -2.29
C CYS A 234 -13.68 -3.89 -1.78
N ALA A 235 -13.50 -3.64 -0.48
CA ALA A 235 -12.17 -3.56 0.12
C ALA A 235 -11.74 -4.82 0.87
N ASP A 236 -12.68 -5.75 1.12
CA ASP A 236 -12.41 -7.00 1.81
C ASP A 236 -12.28 -8.15 0.79
N PRO A 237 -11.07 -8.70 0.57
CA PRO A 237 -10.86 -9.82 -0.35
C PRO A 237 -11.74 -11.02 -0.07
N LYS A 238 -12.17 -11.21 1.19
CA LYS A 238 -13.02 -12.34 1.60
C LYS A 238 -14.43 -12.27 1.03
N MET A 239 -14.85 -11.10 0.54
CA MET A 239 -16.14 -10.89 -0.11
C MET A 239 -16.11 -11.23 -1.61
N ILE A 240 -14.93 -11.52 -2.17
CA ILE A 240 -14.79 -11.90 -3.57
C ILE A 240 -15.00 -13.41 -3.71
N GLU A 241 -15.91 -13.79 -4.61
CA GLU A 241 -16.06 -15.17 -5.04
C GLU A 241 -14.85 -15.56 -5.90
N GLU A 242 -14.04 -16.48 -5.40
CA GLU A 242 -12.88 -17.00 -6.14
C GLU A 242 -13.30 -17.98 -7.25
N CYS A 243 -12.56 -17.96 -8.35
CA CYS A 243 -12.77 -18.91 -9.44
C CYS A 243 -12.57 -20.35 -8.97
N ASN A 244 -13.45 -21.25 -9.39
CA ASN A 244 -13.26 -22.66 -9.14
C ASN A 244 -12.07 -23.18 -9.98
N ILE A 245 -11.08 -23.77 -9.31
CA ILE A 245 -9.88 -24.31 -9.95
C ILE A 245 -10.02 -25.82 -9.96
N GLU A 246 -9.78 -26.43 -11.12
CA GLU A 246 -9.91 -27.86 -11.28
C GLU A 246 -8.87 -28.60 -10.41
N PRO A 247 -9.29 -29.52 -9.53
CA PRO A 247 -8.40 -30.08 -8.54
C PRO A 247 -7.40 -31.06 -9.16
N VAL A 248 -6.11 -30.87 -8.87
CA VAL A 248 -5.03 -31.76 -9.29
C VAL A 248 -4.31 -32.30 -8.06
N ARG A 249 -4.50 -33.60 -7.78
CA ARG A 249 -4.00 -34.29 -6.57
C ARG A 249 -2.68 -35.03 -6.84
N ASP A 250 -1.67 -34.31 -7.32
CA ASP A 250 -0.33 -34.83 -7.62
C ASP A 250 0.62 -34.73 -6.41
N GLU A 251 1.90 -35.08 -6.58
CA GLU A 251 2.92 -34.99 -5.53
C GLU A 251 3.06 -33.56 -4.99
N LEU A 252 2.97 -32.54 -5.85
CA LEU A 252 3.03 -31.14 -5.43
C LEU A 252 1.88 -30.80 -4.49
N TYR A 253 0.67 -31.25 -4.80
CA TYR A 253 -0.51 -31.01 -3.95
C TYR A 253 -0.29 -31.49 -2.53
N TRP A 254 0.20 -32.72 -2.35
CA TRP A 254 0.41 -33.29 -1.03
C TRP A 254 1.54 -32.60 -0.26
N LYS A 255 2.64 -32.24 -0.93
CA LYS A 255 3.70 -31.43 -0.33
C LYS A 255 3.21 -30.07 0.17
N VAL A 256 2.43 -29.37 -0.66
CA VAL A 256 1.85 -28.08 -0.27
C VAL A 256 0.89 -28.27 0.91
N ALA A 257 0.04 -29.30 0.89
CA ALA A 257 -0.88 -29.59 1.99
C ALA A 257 -0.15 -29.85 3.32
N GLU A 258 0.96 -30.61 3.29
CA GLU A 258 1.81 -30.86 4.47
C GLU A 258 2.43 -29.58 5.03
N VAL A 259 2.97 -28.70 4.17
CA VAL A 259 3.50 -27.40 4.60
C VAL A 259 2.42 -26.56 5.26
N MET A 260 1.25 -26.44 4.62
CA MET A 260 0.15 -25.64 5.16
C MET A 260 -0.35 -26.21 6.50
N ALA A 261 -0.46 -27.53 6.63
CA ALA A 261 -0.87 -28.21 7.85
C ALA A 261 0.11 -27.95 8.99
N GLY A 262 1.41 -28.05 8.71
CA GLY A 262 2.47 -27.72 9.66
C GLY A 262 2.45 -26.25 10.09
N LYS A 263 2.28 -25.31 9.16
CA LYS A 263 2.26 -23.87 9.44
C LYS A 263 1.05 -23.41 10.23
N PHE A 264 -0.09 -24.07 10.05
CA PHE A 264 -1.32 -23.77 10.79
C PHE A 264 -1.53 -24.66 12.02
N ALA A 265 -0.62 -25.60 12.30
CA ALA A 265 -0.70 -26.54 13.41
C ALA A 265 -2.01 -27.37 13.42
N VAL A 266 -2.39 -27.89 12.25
CA VAL A 266 -3.58 -28.74 12.03
C VAL A 266 -3.22 -30.02 11.28
N GLY A 267 -4.14 -30.98 11.19
CA GLY A 267 -3.93 -32.19 10.39
C GLY A 267 -3.99 -31.91 8.89
N VAL A 268 -3.25 -32.68 8.09
CA VAL A 268 -3.34 -32.60 6.61
C VAL A 268 -4.77 -32.89 6.14
N GLU A 269 -5.43 -33.87 6.76
CA GLU A 269 -6.83 -34.20 6.46
C GLU A 269 -7.78 -33.03 6.74
N ASP A 270 -7.50 -32.20 7.74
CA ASP A 270 -8.31 -31.03 8.04
C ASP A 270 -8.27 -30.02 6.89
N ILE A 271 -7.09 -29.75 6.33
CA ILE A 271 -6.93 -28.80 5.23
C ILE A 271 -7.48 -29.36 3.92
N VAL A 272 -7.30 -30.66 3.67
CA VAL A 272 -7.71 -31.30 2.41
C VAL A 272 -9.23 -31.49 2.34
N ASN A 273 -9.88 -31.84 3.46
CA ASN A 273 -11.30 -32.22 3.46
C ASN A 273 -12.26 -31.07 3.77
N ARG A 274 -11.78 -29.95 4.33
CA ARG A 274 -12.60 -28.77 4.62
C ARG A 274 -12.65 -27.80 3.45
N SER A 275 -13.49 -28.12 2.46
CA SER A 275 -13.78 -27.20 1.35
C SER A 275 -14.57 -25.95 1.78
N ASP A 276 -15.10 -25.93 3.00
CA ASP A 276 -15.85 -24.81 3.58
C ASP A 276 -14.95 -23.67 4.08
N LYS A 277 -13.64 -23.91 4.24
CA LYS A 277 -12.68 -22.91 4.71
C LYS A 277 -11.58 -22.64 3.70
N ARG A 278 -11.25 -21.36 3.52
CA ARG A 278 -10.15 -20.89 2.69
C ARG A 278 -8.83 -20.97 3.46
N LEU A 279 -7.68 -21.16 2.80
CA LEU A 279 -6.40 -21.32 3.50
C LEU A 279 -6.07 -20.10 4.38
N TYR A 280 -6.43 -18.90 3.92
CA TYR A 280 -6.23 -17.69 4.71
C TYR A 280 -7.04 -17.63 6.01
N GLU A 281 -8.08 -18.46 6.17
CA GLU A 281 -8.91 -18.54 7.38
C GLU A 281 -8.29 -19.44 8.47
N TRP A 282 -7.23 -20.18 8.13
CA TRP A 282 -6.51 -21.06 9.06
C TRP A 282 -5.41 -20.32 9.84
N GLY A 283 -5.43 -18.98 9.84
CA GLY A 283 -4.48 -18.15 10.58
C GLY A 283 -3.41 -17.51 9.70
N LEU A 284 -3.67 -17.32 8.40
CA LEU A 284 -2.82 -16.43 7.60
C LEU A 284 -2.94 -15.01 8.13
N THR A 285 -1.79 -14.37 8.31
CA THR A 285 -1.65 -12.99 8.76
C THR A 285 -0.67 -12.26 7.84
N ARG A 286 -0.61 -10.94 7.99
CA ARG A 286 0.41 -10.14 7.30
C ARG A 286 1.84 -10.57 7.61
N TYR A 287 2.08 -11.10 8.83
CA TYR A 287 3.41 -11.37 9.36
C TYR A 287 3.91 -12.78 9.09
N ASN A 288 3.03 -13.79 8.98
CA ASN A 288 3.44 -15.18 8.74
C ASN A 288 3.39 -15.62 7.27
N ALA A 289 2.82 -14.81 6.38
CA ALA A 289 2.69 -15.16 4.97
C ALA A 289 4.05 -15.45 4.30
N PHE A 290 5.09 -14.68 4.66
CA PHE A 290 6.41 -14.87 4.08
C PHE A 290 7.08 -16.16 4.56
N ASP A 291 7.00 -16.49 5.85
CA ASP A 291 7.51 -17.76 6.39
C ASP A 291 6.79 -18.99 5.77
N ILE A 292 5.49 -18.87 5.47
CA ILE A 292 4.76 -19.89 4.69
C ILE A 292 5.37 -20.01 3.29
N VAL A 293 5.56 -18.90 2.59
CA VAL A 293 6.16 -18.89 1.25
C VAL A 293 7.56 -19.51 1.26
N GLU A 294 8.43 -19.15 2.20
CA GLU A 294 9.76 -19.74 2.31
C GLU A 294 9.72 -21.24 2.56
N ALA A 295 8.78 -21.73 3.38
CA ALA A 295 8.60 -23.16 3.58
C ALA A 295 8.15 -23.88 2.30
N LEU A 296 7.25 -23.26 1.52
CA LEU A 296 6.85 -23.77 0.21
C LEU A 296 8.03 -23.80 -0.77
N GLU A 297 8.88 -22.78 -0.81
CA GLU A 297 10.07 -22.77 -1.67
C GLU A 297 11.03 -23.91 -1.31
N ARG A 298 11.29 -24.13 -0.01
CA ARG A 298 12.15 -25.21 0.48
C ARG A 298 11.61 -26.60 0.12
N GLU A 299 10.31 -26.82 0.31
CA GLU A 299 9.68 -28.12 0.07
C GLU A 299 9.53 -28.43 -1.44
N THR A 300 9.18 -27.41 -2.23
CA THR A 300 8.88 -27.59 -3.66
C THR A 300 10.09 -27.41 -4.58
N GLY A 301 11.20 -26.89 -4.03
CA GLY A 301 12.41 -26.52 -4.79
C GLY A 301 12.19 -25.38 -5.79
N THR A 302 11.16 -24.54 -5.59
CA THR A 302 10.75 -23.50 -6.56
C THR A 302 10.93 -22.13 -5.96
N LYS A 303 11.69 -21.24 -6.63
CA LYS A 303 11.74 -19.84 -6.24
C LYS A 303 10.48 -19.12 -6.73
N LEU A 304 9.72 -18.55 -5.81
CA LEU A 304 8.46 -17.88 -6.10
C LEU A 304 8.69 -16.36 -6.29
N PRO A 305 7.97 -15.73 -7.23
CA PRO A 305 8.09 -14.30 -7.47
C PRO A 305 7.30 -13.52 -6.41
N TYR A 306 7.93 -13.20 -5.28
CA TYR A 306 7.27 -12.61 -4.11
C TYR A 306 6.34 -11.44 -4.43
N SER A 307 6.77 -10.49 -5.27
CA SER A 307 5.95 -9.33 -5.66
C SER A 307 4.68 -9.66 -6.44
N LYS A 308 4.52 -10.89 -6.93
CA LYS A 308 3.29 -11.38 -7.60
C LYS A 308 2.39 -12.19 -6.68
N ILE A 309 2.86 -12.56 -5.49
CA ILE A 309 2.08 -13.31 -4.51
C ILE A 309 1.10 -12.35 -3.85
N ASN A 310 -0.19 -12.62 -4.04
CA ASN A 310 -1.27 -11.85 -3.43
C ASN A 310 -2.12 -12.73 -2.51
N PHE A 311 -3.07 -12.10 -1.82
CA PHE A 311 -3.96 -12.75 -0.88
C PHE A 311 -4.67 -14.00 -1.45
N PHE A 312 -5.06 -13.98 -2.73
CA PHE A 312 -5.80 -15.07 -3.38
C PHE A 312 -4.93 -16.30 -3.70
N TRP A 313 -3.60 -16.20 -3.61
CA TRP A 313 -2.74 -17.40 -3.65
C TRP A 313 -3.09 -18.36 -2.50
N PHE A 314 -3.59 -17.82 -1.39
CA PHE A 314 -3.99 -18.57 -0.20
C PHE A 314 -5.51 -18.76 -0.12
N GLY A 315 -6.21 -18.72 -1.25
CA GLY A 315 -7.64 -19.03 -1.30
C GLY A 315 -7.93 -20.51 -1.06
N SER A 316 -7.20 -21.39 -1.73
CA SER A 316 -7.30 -22.85 -1.60
C SER A 316 -5.96 -23.54 -1.87
N LEU A 317 -5.84 -24.82 -1.50
CA LEU A 317 -4.68 -25.63 -1.89
C LEU A 317 -4.53 -25.68 -3.41
N ASP A 318 -5.64 -25.78 -4.13
CA ASP A 318 -5.67 -25.82 -5.59
C ASP A 318 -5.15 -24.51 -6.21
N ALA A 319 -5.57 -23.35 -5.68
CA ALA A 319 -5.06 -22.04 -6.10
C ALA A 319 -3.56 -21.93 -5.86
N LEU A 320 -3.08 -22.31 -4.68
CA LEU A 320 -1.68 -22.23 -4.33
C LEU A 320 -0.82 -23.14 -5.23
N CYS A 321 -1.24 -24.39 -5.41
CA CYS A 321 -0.56 -25.35 -6.27
C CYS A 321 -0.54 -24.90 -7.72
N ASN A 322 -1.66 -24.39 -8.24
CA ASN A 322 -1.74 -23.92 -9.63
C ASN A 322 -0.78 -22.76 -9.87
N ASN A 323 -0.72 -21.77 -8.96
CA ASN A 323 0.25 -20.69 -9.05
C ASN A 323 1.70 -21.19 -9.01
N ILE A 324 2.03 -22.16 -8.16
CA ILE A 324 3.37 -22.77 -8.11
C ILE A 324 3.69 -23.49 -9.43
N ARG A 325 2.75 -24.24 -10.01
CA ARG A 325 2.93 -24.90 -11.31
C ARG A 325 3.18 -23.90 -12.43
N MET A 326 2.43 -22.79 -12.47
CA MET A 326 2.62 -21.73 -13.46
C MET A 326 4.01 -21.10 -13.36
N VAL A 327 4.57 -20.95 -12.16
CA VAL A 327 5.95 -20.46 -11.98
C VAL A 327 6.98 -21.46 -12.50
N LYS A 328 6.79 -22.77 -12.27
CA LYS A 328 7.70 -23.82 -12.79
C LYS A 328 7.72 -23.94 -14.31
N ALA A 329 6.66 -23.51 -14.99
CA ALA A 329 6.50 -23.63 -16.43
C ALA A 329 7.20 -22.52 -17.23
N VAL A 330 7.72 -21.48 -16.55
CA VAL A 330 8.42 -20.32 -17.14
C VAL A 330 9.92 -20.46 -16.92
#